data_AF-A0AB34CRP5-F1
#
_entry.id   AF-A0AB34CRP5-F1
#
_cell.length_a   1.000
_cell.length_b   1.000
_cell.length_c   1.000
_cell.angle_alpha   90.00
_cell.angle_beta   90.00
_cell.angle_gamma   90.00
#
_symmetry.space_group_name_H-M   'P 1'
#
loop_
_entity.id
_entity.type
_entity.pdbx_description
1 polymer ?
#
loop_
_entity_poly.entity_id
_entity_poly.type
_entity_poly.pdbx_seq_one_letter_code
_entity_poly.pdbx_strand_id
1 'polypeptide(L)'
;MMEGLDFFKPLSSQLDKVLPHLIGQKEVLDNVLPYYLAVIAKISGKSPDEIFGYNAKALEAVFGTSKAGKSHKERAESEYAYLVHAKVREIFDKLPGNDES
;
A
#
# COMPACT_ATOMS: atom_id res chain seq x y z
N MET A 1 -9.98 15.18 19.39
CA MET A 1 -11.04 14.16 19.43
C MET A 1 -11.42 13.84 17.99
N MET A 2 -11.49 12.56 17.61
CA MET A 2 -11.97 12.15 16.27
C MET A 2 -13.48 12.38 16.20
N GLU A 3 -13.92 13.59 15.85
CA GLU A 3 -15.33 13.87 15.69
C GLU A 3 -15.91 12.99 14.56
N GLY A 4 -16.97 12.23 14.88
CA GLY A 4 -17.76 11.50 13.89
C GLY A 4 -17.49 10.00 13.75
N LEU A 5 -16.47 9.43 14.40
CA LEU A 5 -16.27 7.97 14.47
C LEU A 5 -17.13 7.35 15.58
N ASP A 6 -17.89 6.31 15.23
CA ASP A 6 -18.60 5.48 16.20
C ASP A 6 -17.68 4.33 16.64
N PHE A 7 -17.17 4.40 17.86
CA PHE A 7 -16.23 3.42 18.42
C PHE A 7 -16.86 2.03 18.66
N PHE A 8 -18.19 1.91 18.57
CA PHE A 8 -18.89 0.64 18.69
C PHE A 8 -19.09 -0.07 17.35
N LYS A 9 -18.74 0.58 16.23
CA LYS A 9 -18.83 0.00 14.88
C LYS A 9 -17.44 -0.35 14.34
N PRO A 10 -17.31 -1.44 13.55
CA PRO A 10 -16.05 -1.76 12.89
C PRO A 10 -15.55 -0.57 12.06
N LEU A 11 -14.24 -0.28 12.13
CA LEU A 11 -13.64 0.79 11.33
C LEU A 11 -13.83 0.56 9.81
N SER A 12 -13.88 -0.70 9.39
CA SER A 12 -14.13 -1.11 8.00
C SER A 12 -15.51 -0.73 7.48
N SER A 13 -16.51 -0.52 8.34
CA SER A 13 -17.84 -0.06 7.92
C SER A 13 -18.00 1.47 7.95
N GLN A 14 -16.93 2.18 8.32
CA GLN A 14 -16.89 3.64 8.46
C GLN A 14 -15.73 4.25 7.66
N LEU A 15 -15.30 3.56 6.60
CA LEU A 15 -14.15 3.97 5.78
C LEU A 15 -14.33 5.36 5.17
N ASP A 16 -15.56 5.77 4.86
CA ASP A 16 -15.92 7.11 4.38
C ASP A 16 -15.51 8.22 5.36
N LYS A 17 -15.48 7.93 6.67
CA LYS A 17 -15.06 8.88 7.72
C LYS A 17 -13.59 8.74 8.10
N VAL A 18 -13.08 7.51 8.07
CA VAL A 18 -11.69 7.20 8.44
C VAL A 18 -10.70 7.66 7.36
N LEU A 19 -11.03 7.41 6.09
CA LEU A 19 -10.13 7.68 4.96
C LEU A 19 -9.77 9.18 4.83
N PRO A 20 -10.70 10.16 4.95
CA PRO A 20 -10.33 11.58 4.90
C PRO A 20 -9.35 12.00 6.01
N HIS A 21 -9.47 11.43 7.20
CA HIS A 21 -8.54 11.71 8.31
C HIS A 21 -7.14 11.13 8.04
N LEU A 22 -7.09 9.92 7.47
CA LEU A 22 -5.84 9.31 7.01
C LEU A 22 -5.21 10.13 5.87
N ILE A 23 -6.02 10.64 4.93
CA ILE A 23 -5.59 11.55 3.86
C ILE A 23 -5.08 12.89 4.43
N GLY A 24 -5.54 13.31 5.62
CA GLY A 24 -4.96 14.47 6.33
C GLY A 24 -3.54 14.22 6.85
N GLN A 25 -3.12 12.96 6.96
CA GLN A 25 -1.80 12.53 7.43
C GLN A 25 -1.01 11.84 6.31
N LYS A 26 -0.98 12.45 5.11
CA LYS A 26 -0.35 11.87 3.91
C LYS A 26 1.08 11.38 4.17
N GLU A 27 1.86 12.15 4.92
CA GLU A 27 3.24 11.78 5.29
C GLU A 27 3.30 10.54 6.17
N VAL A 28 2.31 10.35 7.05
CA VAL A 28 2.19 9.14 7.86
C VAL A 28 1.80 7.95 6.98
N LEU A 29 0.85 8.11 6.05
CA LEU A 29 0.50 7.04 5.12
C LEU A 29 1.69 6.64 4.23
N ASP A 30 2.39 7.62 3.66
CA ASP A 30 3.52 7.41 2.74
C ASP A 30 4.71 6.72 3.38
N ASN A 31 4.82 6.82 4.71
CA ASN A 31 5.85 6.16 5.49
C ASN A 31 5.34 4.85 6.12
N VAL A 32 4.19 4.85 6.79
CA VAL A 32 3.69 3.68 7.55
C VAL A 32 3.15 2.58 6.64
N LEU A 33 2.42 2.93 5.58
CA LEU A 33 1.80 1.93 4.70
C LEU A 33 2.84 1.00 4.06
N PRO A 34 3.97 1.50 3.51
CA PRO A 34 5.02 0.63 3.00
C PRO A 34 5.60 -0.33 4.06
N TYR A 35 5.85 0.15 5.28
CA TYR A 35 6.37 -0.69 6.36
C TYR A 35 5.37 -1.79 6.77
N TYR A 36 4.10 -1.44 6.91
CA TYR A 36 3.06 -2.40 7.29
C TYR A 36 2.92 -3.53 6.27
N LEU A 37 2.90 -3.18 4.98
CA LEU A 37 2.86 -4.15 3.89
C LEU A 37 4.13 -5.03 3.84
N ALA A 38 5.30 -4.46 4.10
CA ALA A 38 6.56 -5.21 4.13
C ALA A 38 6.59 -6.22 5.28
N VAL A 39 6.12 -5.82 6.47
CA VAL A 39 6.01 -6.73 7.63
C VAL A 39 4.99 -7.85 7.35
N ILE A 40 3.82 -7.53 6.79
CA ILE A 40 2.81 -8.54 6.41
C ILE A 40 3.39 -9.53 5.40
N ALA A 41 4.10 -9.02 4.39
CA ALA A 41 4.78 -9.85 3.41
C ALA A 41 5.75 -10.83 4.10
N LYS A 42 6.56 -10.34 5.04
CA LYS A 42 7.52 -11.16 5.79
C LYS A 42 6.86 -12.27 6.60
N ILE A 43 5.81 -11.94 7.36
CA ILE A 43 5.13 -12.93 8.22
C ILE A 43 4.27 -13.93 7.43
N SER A 44 3.97 -13.65 6.15
CA SER A 44 3.18 -14.55 5.31
C SER A 44 3.88 -15.88 4.99
N GLY A 45 5.21 -15.95 5.17
CA GLY A 45 6.02 -17.12 4.85
C GLY A 45 6.16 -17.42 3.36
N LYS A 46 5.64 -16.55 2.49
CA LYS A 46 5.78 -16.67 1.03
C LYS A 46 7.12 -16.13 0.55
N SER A 47 7.57 -16.63 -0.59
CA SER A 47 8.77 -16.10 -1.22
C SER A 47 8.57 -14.63 -1.65
N PRO A 48 9.64 -13.82 -1.71
CA PRO A 48 9.55 -12.45 -2.20
C PRO A 48 8.96 -12.40 -3.61
N ASP A 49 9.36 -13.31 -4.49
CA ASP A 49 8.89 -13.33 -5.88
C ASP A 49 7.40 -13.63 -5.99
N GLU A 50 6.85 -14.48 -5.12
CA GLU A 50 5.40 -14.67 -5.05
C GLU A 50 4.69 -13.37 -4.65
N ILE A 51 5.08 -12.77 -3.53
CA ILE A 51 4.37 -11.62 -2.97
C ILE A 51 4.45 -10.42 -3.91
N PHE A 52 5.68 -10.07 -4.32
CA PHE A 52 5.90 -8.90 -5.17
C PHE A 52 5.45 -9.15 -6.60
N GLY A 53 5.51 -10.39 -7.08
CA GLY A 53 4.91 -10.79 -8.36
C GLY A 53 3.39 -10.67 -8.37
N TYR A 54 2.70 -11.10 -7.31
CA TYR A 54 1.24 -10.91 -7.20
C TYR A 54 0.85 -9.44 -7.12
N ASN A 55 1.60 -8.65 -6.34
CA ASN A 55 1.37 -7.21 -6.24
C ASN A 55 1.56 -6.51 -7.58
N ALA A 56 2.61 -6.84 -8.34
CA ALA A 56 2.84 -6.30 -9.67
C ALA A 56 1.68 -6.63 -10.63
N LYS A 57 1.24 -7.90 -10.67
CA LYS A 57 0.08 -8.32 -11.46
C LYS A 57 -1.20 -7.57 -11.08
N ALA A 58 -1.42 -7.32 -9.79
CA ALA A 58 -2.57 -6.56 -9.33
C ALA A 58 -2.51 -5.09 -9.79
N LEU A 59 -1.34 -4.45 -9.71
CA LEU A 59 -1.14 -3.09 -10.20
C LEU A 59 -1.35 -2.99 -11.71
N GLU A 60 -0.87 -3.98 -12.47
CA GLU A 60 -1.09 -4.07 -13.92
C GLU A 60 -2.58 -4.29 -14.25
N ALA A 61 -3.31 -5.09 -13.48
CA ALA A 61 -4.73 -5.32 -13.70
C ALA A 61 -5.58 -4.06 -13.41
N VAL A 62 -5.21 -3.28 -12.38
CA VAL A 62 -5.95 -2.08 -11.97
C VAL A 62 -5.61 -0.88 -12.87
N PHE A 63 -4.32 -0.64 -13.09
CA PHE A 63 -3.88 0.57 -13.78
C PHE A 63 -3.48 0.32 -15.23
N GLY A 64 -3.28 -0.92 -15.66
CA GLY A 64 -2.71 -1.22 -16.97
C GLY A 64 -1.22 -0.88 -17.07
N THR A 65 -0.57 -1.46 -18.08
CA THR A 65 0.84 -1.22 -18.39
C THR A 65 1.06 0.06 -19.22
N SER A 66 0.02 0.56 -19.89
CA SER A 66 0.09 1.76 -20.72
C SER A 66 -0.24 3.03 -19.94
N LYS A 67 0.50 4.11 -20.21
CA LYS A 67 0.18 5.48 -19.75
C LYS A 67 -0.66 6.27 -20.77
N ALA A 68 -0.84 5.74 -21.98
CA ALA A 68 -1.60 6.40 -23.04
C ALA A 68 -3.09 6.49 -22.67
N GLY A 69 -3.72 7.63 -22.94
CA GLY A 69 -5.15 7.85 -22.65
C GLY A 69 -5.51 8.13 -21.19
N LYS A 70 -4.59 7.92 -20.23
CA LYS A 70 -4.86 8.24 -18.81
C LYS A 70 -4.93 9.74 -18.56
N SER A 71 -5.92 10.16 -17.80
CA SER A 71 -6.03 11.50 -17.21
C SER A 71 -4.88 11.78 -16.23
N HIS A 72 -4.69 13.05 -15.88
CA HIS A 72 -3.66 13.44 -14.90
C HIS A 72 -3.89 12.78 -13.52
N LYS A 73 -5.15 12.63 -13.11
CA LYS A 73 -5.52 11.98 -11.86
C LYS A 73 -5.14 10.49 -11.86
N GLU A 74 -5.54 9.75 -12.90
CA GLU A 74 -5.22 8.33 -13.03
C GLU A 74 -3.71 8.08 -13.13
N ARG A 75 -2.96 9.00 -13.77
CA ARG A 75 -1.50 8.93 -13.78
C ARG A 75 -0.92 9.06 -12.38
N ALA A 76 -1.32 10.08 -11.64
CA ALA A 76 -0.84 10.31 -10.27
C ALA A 76 -1.18 9.13 -9.34
N GLU A 77 -2.40 8.58 -9.44
CA GLU A 77 -2.81 7.40 -8.67
C GLU A 77 -1.97 6.17 -9.01
N SER A 78 -1.74 5.91 -10.31
CA SER A 78 -0.88 4.80 -10.72
C SER A 78 0.56 4.98 -10.25
N GLU A 79 1.13 6.18 -10.39
CA GLU A 79 2.51 6.48 -9.98
C GLU A 79 2.69 6.33 -8.47
N TYR A 80 1.70 6.78 -7.70
CA TYR A 80 1.69 6.57 -6.26
C TYR A 80 1.68 5.09 -5.89
N ALA A 81 0.80 4.29 -6.50
CA ALA A 81 0.68 2.87 -6.20
C ALA A 81 1.96 2.08 -6.53
N TYR A 82 2.59 2.37 -7.68
CA TYR A 82 3.89 1.78 -8.05
C TYR A 82 5.03 2.23 -7.13
N LEU A 83 5.02 3.49 -6.69
CA LEU A 83 6.00 4.00 -5.73
C LEU A 83 5.87 3.31 -4.36
N VAL A 84 4.64 3.11 -3.87
CA VAL A 84 4.39 2.35 -2.64
C VAL A 84 4.92 0.93 -2.80
N HIS A 85 4.61 0.25 -3.90
CA HIS A 85 5.12 -1.11 -4.17
C HIS A 85 6.65 -1.18 -4.12
N ALA A 86 7.35 -0.25 -4.78
CA ALA A 86 8.81 -0.19 -4.76
C ALA A 86 9.36 0.02 -3.34
N LYS A 87 8.78 0.95 -2.57
CA LYS A 87 9.18 1.19 -1.18
C LYS A 87 8.94 -0.03 -0.28
N VAL A 88 7.82 -0.74 -0.47
CA VAL A 88 7.54 -1.98 0.27
C VAL A 88 8.63 -3.00 0.02
N ARG A 89 9.07 -3.17 -1.23
CA ARG A 89 10.15 -4.10 -1.59
C ARG A 89 11.46 -3.69 -0.91
N GLU A 90 11.83 -2.42 -1.00
CA GLU A 90 13.05 -1.90 -0.38
C GLU A 90 13.06 -2.12 1.14
N ILE A 91 11.94 -1.86 1.82
CA ILE A 91 11.83 -2.08 3.27
C ILE A 91 11.88 -3.56 3.58
N PHE A 92 11.14 -4.38 2.82
CA PHE A 92 11.13 -5.82 3.00
C PHE A 92 12.54 -6.38 2.94
N ASP A 93 13.32 -6.04 1.91
CA ASP A 93 14.70 -6.55 1.74
C ASP A 93 15.61 -6.18 2.93
N LYS A 94 15.32 -5.08 3.65
CA LYS A 94 16.05 -4.64 4.85
C LYS A 94 15.52 -5.22 6.17
N LEU A 95 14.40 -5.95 6.16
CA LEU A 95 13.88 -6.58 7.37
C LEU A 95 14.79 -7.76 7.79
N PRO A 96 14.99 -7.95 9.11
CA PRO A 96 15.84 -9.02 9.61
C PRO A 96 15.38 -10.40 9.14
N GLY A 97 16.36 -11.26 8.84
CA GLY A 97 16.15 -12.63 8.35
C GLY A 97 15.90 -12.76 6.85
N ASN A 98 16.24 -11.74 6.03
CA ASN A 98 16.24 -11.83 4.56
C ASN A 98 17.63 -12.12 3.96
N ASP A 99 18.71 -11.99 4.74
CA ASP A 99 20.09 -12.27 4.30
C ASP A 99 20.52 -13.75 4.46
N GLU A 100 19.61 -14.64 4.90
CA GLU A 100 19.91 -16.06 5.18
C GLU A 100 19.24 -17.02 4.18
N SER A 101 19.29 -16.73 2.88
CA SER A 101 18.82 -17.66 1.83
C SER A 101 19.89 -17.94 0.78
#